data_AF-A0A2R6FSB7-F1
#
_entry.id   AF-A0A2R6FSB7-F1
#
_cell.length_a   1.000
_cell.length_b   1.000
_cell.length_c   1.000
_cell.angle_alpha   90.00
_cell.angle_beta   90.00
_cell.angle_gamma   90.00
#
_symmetry.space_group_name_H-M   'P 1'
#
loop_
_entity.id
_entity.type
_entity.pdbx_description
1 polymer ?
#
loop_
_entity_poly.entity_id
_entity_poly.type
_entity_poly.pdbx_seq_one_letter_code
_entity_poly.pdbx_strand_id
1 'polypeptide(L)'
;MQVECVDCEVTITDIAAPPVLAASHDSTSLPEVYSKHLLCEIERINRGFCTHCSGRIDPRVEEMEDPETGGLEGFLNVVYECHECGDEIHTAVGAAVIDHPAVVSLFHDAGIDLRRTPVWELDPLFETPGEVVGENPLRVETTVEADSEELRLLLGEDMNVVEYERRSGGAEGTDD
;
A
#
# COMPACT_ATOMS: atom_id res chain seq x y z
N MET A 1 6.84 6.83 -13.45
CA MET A 1 5.52 6.78 -14.12
C MET A 1 4.62 7.43 -13.13
N GLN A 2 3.97 8.52 -13.53
CA GLN A 2 3.24 9.32 -12.57
C GLN A 2 1.75 9.10 -12.74
N VAL A 3 1.07 8.81 -11.64
CA VAL A 3 -0.40 8.79 -11.56
C VAL A 3 -0.79 9.80 -10.49
N GLU A 4 -1.65 10.73 -10.86
CA GLU A 4 -2.09 11.83 -10.02
C GLU A 4 -3.62 11.80 -9.93
N CYS A 5 -4.15 12.08 -8.74
CA CYS A 5 -5.57 12.33 -8.58
C CYS A 5 -5.88 13.73 -9.13
N VAL A 6 -6.77 13.81 -10.12
CA VAL A 6 -7.14 15.10 -10.72
C VAL A 6 -8.03 15.96 -9.83
N ASP A 7 -8.67 15.36 -8.83
CA ASP A 7 -9.61 16.05 -7.94
C ASP A 7 -8.91 16.69 -6.73
N CYS A 8 -7.83 16.08 -6.23
CA CYS A 8 -7.07 16.56 -5.07
C CYS A 8 -5.59 16.82 -5.33
N GLU A 9 -5.11 16.65 -6.57
CA GLU A 9 -3.71 16.92 -7.00
C GLU A 9 -2.64 16.08 -6.27
N VAL A 10 -3.05 15.03 -5.55
CA VAL A 10 -2.13 14.09 -4.88
C VAL A 10 -1.48 13.15 -5.90
N THR A 11 -0.15 13.03 -5.84
CA THR A 11 0.58 11.99 -6.58
C THR A 11 0.39 10.64 -5.88
N ILE A 12 -0.29 9.71 -6.55
CA ILE A 12 -0.58 8.37 -6.03
C ILE A 12 0.64 7.46 -6.18
N THR A 13 1.41 7.63 -7.25
CA THR A 13 2.67 6.90 -7.44
C THR A 13 3.60 7.66 -8.38
N ASP A 14 4.90 7.57 -8.11
CA ASP A 14 5.96 7.91 -9.06
C ASP A 14 7.01 6.79 -9.19
N ILE A 15 6.56 5.52 -9.16
CA ILE A 15 7.46 4.39 -9.38
C ILE A 15 7.88 4.32 -10.86
N ALA A 16 9.14 4.00 -11.10
CA ALA A 16 9.67 3.81 -12.45
C ALA A 16 8.93 2.67 -13.17
N ALA A 17 8.47 2.95 -14.39
CA ALA A 17 7.88 1.94 -15.27
C ALA A 17 8.70 1.83 -16.55
N PRO A 18 9.03 0.61 -17.02
CA PRO A 18 9.74 0.43 -18.28
C PRO A 18 9.00 1.09 -19.46
N PRO A 19 9.67 1.90 -20.31
CA PRO A 19 9.01 2.58 -21.45
C PRO A 19 8.32 1.62 -22.44
N VAL A 20 8.76 0.36 -22.47
CA VAL A 20 8.13 -0.67 -23.29
C VAL A 20 6.66 -0.90 -22.91
N LEU A 21 6.27 -0.69 -21.64
CA LEU A 21 4.86 -0.80 -21.23
C LEU A 21 3.99 0.19 -22.00
N ALA A 22 4.43 1.46 -22.09
CA ALA A 22 3.78 2.49 -22.89
C ALA A 22 3.81 2.17 -24.39
N ALA A 23 4.94 1.68 -24.88
CA ALA A 23 5.16 1.48 -26.32
C ALA A 23 4.45 0.24 -26.89
N SER A 24 4.07 -0.73 -26.04
CA SER A 24 3.51 -2.02 -26.46
C SER A 24 2.02 -2.19 -26.19
N HIS A 25 1.37 -1.19 -25.59
CA HIS A 25 -0.05 -1.25 -25.22
C HIS A 25 -0.80 -0.01 -25.73
N ASP A 26 -2.10 -0.18 -25.97
CA ASP A 26 -2.97 0.93 -26.33
C ASP A 26 -3.14 1.89 -25.15
N SER A 27 -3.25 3.19 -25.44
CA SER A 27 -3.36 4.24 -24.42
C SER A 27 -4.52 4.00 -23.44
N THR A 28 -5.64 3.46 -23.91
CA THR A 28 -6.82 3.14 -23.07
C THR A 28 -6.58 1.98 -22.11
N SER A 29 -5.59 1.14 -22.36
CA SER A 29 -5.22 0.00 -21.50
C SER A 29 -4.06 0.31 -20.54
N LEU A 30 -3.37 1.44 -20.74
CA LEU A 30 -2.21 1.83 -19.92
C LEU A 30 -2.50 1.90 -18.42
N PRO A 31 -3.65 2.42 -17.95
CA PRO A 31 -3.94 2.43 -16.51
C PRO A 31 -3.90 1.01 -15.92
N GLU A 32 -4.58 0.04 -16.54
CA GLU A 32 -4.58 -1.35 -16.06
C GLU A 32 -3.18 -1.98 -16.11
N VAL A 33 -2.41 -1.73 -17.18
CA VAL A 33 -1.04 -2.26 -17.35
C VAL A 33 -0.10 -1.70 -16.29
N TYR A 34 -0.17 -0.40 -16.05
CA TYR A 34 0.65 0.30 -15.07
C TYR A 34 0.31 -0.08 -13.65
N SER A 35 -0.98 -0.25 -13.35
CA SER A 35 -1.40 -0.77 -12.05
C SER A 35 -0.84 -2.17 -11.79
N LYS A 36 -0.88 -3.07 -12.79
CA LYS A 36 -0.31 -4.42 -12.64
C LYS A 36 1.19 -4.38 -12.41
N HIS A 37 1.90 -3.52 -13.15
CA HIS A 37 3.34 -3.30 -12.96
C HIS A 37 3.63 -2.80 -11.55
N LEU A 38 2.89 -1.78 -11.09
CA LEU A 38 3.01 -1.24 -9.74
C LEU A 38 2.79 -2.30 -8.66
N LEU A 39 1.73 -3.12 -8.79
CA LEU A 39 1.46 -4.21 -7.85
C LEU A 39 2.63 -5.19 -7.78
N CYS A 40 3.21 -5.57 -8.92
CA CYS A 40 4.40 -6.43 -8.95
C CYS A 40 5.63 -5.78 -8.29
N GLU A 41 5.82 -4.47 -8.43
CA GLU A 41 6.90 -3.77 -7.73
C GLU A 41 6.67 -3.72 -6.22
N ILE A 42 5.44 -3.46 -5.76
CA ILE A 42 5.07 -3.52 -4.34
C ILE A 42 5.33 -4.94 -3.78
N GLU A 43 4.90 -5.98 -4.49
CA GLU A 43 5.17 -7.37 -4.12
C GLU A 43 6.69 -7.68 -4.01
N ARG A 44 7.53 -7.08 -4.86
CA ARG A 44 8.99 -7.22 -4.77
C ARG A 44 9.55 -6.51 -3.54
N ILE A 45 9.06 -5.31 -3.25
CA ILE A 45 9.42 -4.52 -2.06
C ILE A 45 9.05 -5.28 -0.79
N ASN A 46 7.83 -5.80 -0.69
CA ASN A 46 7.36 -6.57 0.47
C ASN A 46 8.17 -7.87 0.68
N ARG A 47 8.84 -8.36 -0.37
CA ARG A 47 9.76 -9.51 -0.29
C ARG A 47 11.21 -9.12 0.04
N GLY A 48 11.49 -7.83 0.27
CA GLY A 48 12.81 -7.32 0.63
C GLY A 48 13.75 -7.08 -0.55
N PHE A 49 13.22 -6.91 -1.78
CA PHE A 49 14.01 -6.67 -2.98
C PHE A 49 13.85 -5.25 -3.52
N CYS A 50 14.98 -4.56 -3.72
CA CYS A 50 15.03 -3.30 -4.44
C CYS A 50 14.48 -3.48 -5.88
N THR A 51 13.63 -2.56 -6.31
CA THR A 51 13.02 -2.53 -7.65
C THR A 51 14.04 -2.18 -8.74
N HIS A 52 15.13 -1.50 -8.37
CA HIS A 52 16.21 -1.12 -9.29
C HIS A 52 17.28 -2.20 -9.45
N CYS A 53 17.95 -2.61 -8.36
CA CYS A 53 19.11 -3.51 -8.42
C CYS A 53 18.85 -4.93 -7.88
N SER A 54 17.65 -5.20 -7.34
CA SER A 54 17.32 -6.45 -6.62
C SER A 54 18.18 -6.72 -5.37
N GLY A 55 18.89 -5.70 -4.86
CA GLY A 55 19.60 -5.75 -3.58
C GLY A 55 18.63 -5.76 -2.39
N ARG A 56 19.18 -6.05 -1.20
CA ARG A 56 18.42 -6.05 0.05
C ARG A 56 17.98 -4.63 0.40
N ILE A 57 16.75 -4.51 0.87
CA ILE A 57 16.18 -3.28 1.45
C ILE A 57 15.76 -3.54 2.89
N ASP A 58 15.87 -2.53 3.74
CA ASP A 58 15.32 -2.53 5.10
C ASP A 58 14.32 -1.37 5.23
N PRO A 59 13.14 -1.59 5.83
CA PRO A 59 12.16 -0.54 6.02
C PRO A 59 12.47 0.30 7.26
N ARG A 60 12.02 1.55 7.24
CA ARG A 60 11.88 2.44 8.38
C ARG A 60 10.59 3.25 8.22
N VAL A 61 10.06 3.74 9.32
CA VAL A 61 8.81 4.51 9.33
C VAL A 61 9.11 5.95 9.70
N GLU A 62 8.55 6.86 8.93
CA GLU A 62 8.58 8.30 9.16
C GLU A 62 7.15 8.83 9.23
N GLU A 63 6.91 9.85 10.05
CA GLU A 63 5.68 10.63 9.96
C GLU A 63 5.74 11.48 8.69
N MET A 64 4.65 11.52 7.92
CA MET A 64 4.58 12.40 6.75
C MET A 64 4.39 13.85 7.22
N GLU A 65 5.47 14.63 7.20
CA GLU A 65 5.47 16.02 7.70
C GLU A 65 5.04 17.07 6.65
N ASP A 66 4.76 16.69 5.40
CA ASP A 66 4.64 17.66 4.29
C ASP A 66 3.21 18.24 4.10
N PRO A 67 2.99 19.54 4.38
CA PRO A 67 1.71 20.21 4.16
C PRO A 67 1.37 20.46 2.68
N GLU A 68 2.27 20.23 1.73
CA GLU A 68 1.99 20.38 0.28
C GLU A 68 1.33 19.13 -0.32
N THR A 69 1.35 17.97 0.36
CA THR A 69 0.62 16.75 -0.01
C THR A 69 -0.78 16.75 0.60
N GLY A 70 -1.52 17.85 0.37
CA GLY A 70 -2.82 18.15 0.97
C GLY A 70 -3.74 16.92 1.07
N GLY A 71 -4.03 16.50 2.29
CA GLY A 71 -4.89 15.34 2.59
C GLY A 71 -4.19 14.13 3.22
N LEU A 72 -2.85 14.10 3.27
CA LEU A 72 -2.08 12.99 3.87
C LEU A 72 -1.45 13.32 5.24
N GLU A 73 -1.87 14.41 5.89
CA GLU A 73 -1.43 14.74 7.25
C GLU A 73 -1.81 13.59 8.21
N GLY A 74 -0.81 13.04 8.91
CA GLY A 74 -1.00 11.92 9.84
C GLY A 74 -0.85 10.52 9.24
N PHE A 75 -0.56 10.41 7.94
CA PHE A 75 -0.18 9.14 7.34
C PHE A 75 1.29 8.82 7.63
N LEU A 76 1.58 7.53 7.82
CA LEU A 76 2.95 7.04 7.96
C LEU A 76 3.56 6.77 6.59
N ASN A 77 4.78 7.26 6.40
CA ASN A 77 5.62 6.97 5.26
C ASN A 77 6.51 5.77 5.60
N VAL A 78 6.40 4.70 4.81
CA VAL A 78 7.30 3.55 4.90
C VAL A 78 8.42 3.74 3.88
N VAL A 79 9.63 3.93 4.37
CA VAL A 79 10.82 4.16 3.55
C VAL A 79 11.66 2.90 3.52
N TYR A 80 11.97 2.43 2.31
CA TYR A 80 12.85 1.28 2.10
C TYR A 80 14.17 1.76 1.53
N GLU A 81 15.25 1.60 2.29
CA GLU A 81 16.60 1.97 1.86
C GLU A 81 17.34 0.74 1.32
N CYS A 82 17.89 0.84 0.11
CA CYS A 82 18.72 -0.20 -0.47
C CYS A 82 20.19 -0.06 -0.06
N HIS A 83 20.73 -1.11 0.55
CA HIS A 83 22.12 -1.17 1.02
C HIS A 83 23.18 -1.23 -0.10
N GLU A 84 22.76 -1.60 -1.31
CA GLU A 84 23.68 -1.84 -2.43
C GLU A 84 23.81 -0.64 -3.37
N CYS A 85 22.68 -0.01 -3.73
CA CYS A 85 22.67 1.12 -4.65
C CYS A 85 22.26 2.46 -4.01
N GLY A 86 21.82 2.47 -2.75
CA GLY A 86 21.39 3.67 -2.03
C GLY A 86 20.07 4.26 -2.53
N ASP A 87 19.27 3.48 -3.26
CA ASP A 87 17.94 3.89 -3.71
C ASP A 87 16.97 3.86 -2.52
N GLU A 88 16.07 4.84 -2.47
CA GLU A 88 15.01 4.94 -1.46
C GLU A 88 13.65 4.83 -2.13
N ILE A 89 12.79 3.98 -1.56
CA ILE A 89 11.43 3.78 -2.04
C ILE A 89 10.47 4.18 -0.94
N HIS A 90 9.51 5.03 -1.25
CA HIS A 90 8.50 5.52 -0.32
C HIS A 90 7.15 4.90 -0.64
N THR A 91 6.48 4.35 0.37
CA THR A 91 5.14 3.77 0.22
C THR A 91 4.25 4.11 1.41
N ALA A 92 2.94 4.06 1.20
CA ALA A 92 1.98 4.01 2.30
C ALA A 92 2.06 2.66 3.04
N VAL A 93 1.60 2.63 4.30
CA VAL A 93 1.52 1.39 5.10
C VAL A 93 0.65 0.32 4.41
N GLY A 94 -0.43 0.73 3.74
CA GLY A 94 -1.29 -0.17 2.96
C GLY A 94 -0.55 -1.00 1.90
N ALA A 95 0.49 -0.43 1.28
CA ALA A 95 1.30 -1.15 0.31
C ALA A 95 2.05 -2.33 0.95
N ALA A 96 2.50 -2.20 2.20
CA ALA A 96 3.21 -3.25 2.93
C ALA A 96 2.33 -4.47 3.24
N VAL A 97 1.00 -4.30 3.26
CA VAL A 97 0.04 -5.37 3.59
C VAL A 97 -0.77 -5.87 2.40
N ILE A 98 -0.66 -5.26 1.22
CA ILE A 98 -1.53 -5.53 0.06
C ILE A 98 -1.51 -7.00 -0.39
N ASP A 99 -0.38 -7.68 -0.27
CA ASP A 99 -0.21 -9.09 -0.63
C ASP A 99 -0.26 -10.05 0.56
N HIS A 100 -0.59 -9.54 1.76
CA HIS A 100 -0.80 -10.37 2.93
C HIS A 100 -2.05 -11.27 2.74
N PRO A 101 -1.98 -12.59 3.01
CA PRO A 101 -3.09 -13.50 2.72
C PRO A 101 -4.43 -13.12 3.36
N ALA A 102 -4.42 -12.53 4.57
CA ALA A 102 -5.65 -12.10 5.22
C ALA A 102 -6.29 -10.89 4.51
N VAL A 103 -5.48 -9.96 3.98
CA VAL A 103 -5.97 -8.82 3.19
C VAL A 103 -6.52 -9.31 1.86
N VAL A 104 -5.78 -10.18 1.16
CA VAL A 104 -6.25 -10.79 -0.10
C VAL A 104 -7.57 -11.53 0.12
N SER A 105 -7.71 -12.29 1.22
CA SER A 105 -8.96 -12.98 1.54
C SER A 105 -10.10 -12.01 1.82
N LEU A 106 -9.86 -10.94 2.58
CA LEU A 106 -10.87 -9.91 2.88
C LEU A 106 -11.44 -9.30 1.60
N PHE A 107 -10.57 -8.81 0.71
CA PHE A 107 -11.00 -8.23 -0.57
C PHE A 107 -11.67 -9.26 -1.48
N HIS A 108 -11.14 -10.48 -1.54
CA HIS A 108 -11.74 -11.55 -2.32
C HIS A 108 -13.15 -11.89 -1.84
N ASP A 109 -13.37 -11.95 -0.53
CA ASP A 109 -14.69 -12.22 0.06
C ASP A 109 -15.69 -11.08 -0.25
N ALA A 110 -15.21 -9.84 -0.34
CA ALA A 110 -15.95 -8.67 -0.81
C ALA A 110 -16.13 -8.61 -2.35
N GLY A 111 -15.66 -9.62 -3.08
CA GLY A 111 -15.77 -9.69 -4.55
C GLY A 111 -14.77 -8.81 -5.32
N ILE A 112 -13.74 -8.30 -4.65
CA ILE A 112 -12.68 -7.46 -5.23
C ILE A 112 -11.44 -8.32 -5.49
N ASP A 113 -11.04 -8.43 -6.76
CA ASP A 113 -9.79 -9.09 -7.14
C ASP A 113 -8.65 -8.08 -7.22
N LEU A 114 -7.81 -8.02 -6.19
CA LEU A 114 -6.65 -7.12 -6.09
C LEU A 114 -5.69 -7.19 -7.29
N ARG A 115 -5.68 -8.31 -8.05
CA ARG A 115 -4.82 -8.47 -9.23
C ARG A 115 -5.40 -7.82 -10.49
N ARG A 116 -6.68 -7.43 -10.43
CA ARG A 116 -7.44 -6.89 -11.57
C ARG A 116 -7.94 -5.49 -11.30
N THR A 117 -8.23 -5.15 -10.05
CA THR A 117 -8.59 -3.80 -9.62
C THR A 117 -7.34 -2.92 -9.65
N PRO A 118 -7.40 -1.75 -10.28
CA PRO A 118 -6.30 -0.81 -10.25
C PRO A 118 -5.91 -0.39 -8.82
N VAL A 119 -4.62 -0.24 -8.54
CA VAL A 119 -4.10 0.03 -7.18
C VAL A 119 -4.69 1.32 -6.59
N TRP A 120 -4.89 2.35 -7.43
CA TRP A 120 -5.52 3.61 -7.02
C TRP A 120 -7.05 3.56 -6.90
N GLU A 121 -7.69 2.41 -7.17
CA GLU A 121 -9.11 2.17 -6.88
C GLU A 121 -9.27 1.34 -5.59
N LEU A 122 -8.18 1.08 -4.87
CA LEU A 122 -8.17 0.34 -3.61
C LEU A 122 -8.12 1.31 -2.41
N ASP A 123 -9.00 2.30 -2.41
CA ASP A 123 -9.09 3.35 -1.40
C ASP A 123 -8.96 2.82 0.04
N PRO A 124 -9.63 1.71 0.45
CA PRO A 124 -9.53 1.23 1.83
C PRO A 124 -8.11 0.85 2.29
N LEU A 125 -7.22 0.50 1.35
CA LEU A 125 -5.82 0.20 1.65
C LEU A 125 -4.96 1.47 1.79
N PHE A 126 -5.28 2.53 1.04
CA PHE A 126 -4.42 3.70 0.93
C PHE A 126 -4.93 4.93 1.69
N GLU A 127 -6.21 4.94 2.09
CA GLU A 127 -6.84 6.01 2.88
C GLU A 127 -6.85 5.73 4.39
N THR A 128 -6.52 4.52 4.83
CA THR A 128 -6.47 4.22 6.28
C THR A 128 -5.07 4.49 6.82
N PRO A 129 -4.90 5.41 7.80
CA PRO A 129 -3.60 5.71 8.34
C PRO A 129 -3.03 4.51 9.11
N GLY A 130 -1.70 4.40 9.10
CA GLY A 130 -0.99 3.57 10.07
C GLY A 130 -0.73 4.35 11.35
N GLU A 131 -0.61 3.65 12.48
CA GLU A 131 -0.25 4.23 13.77
C GLU A 131 0.96 3.49 14.36
N VAL A 132 1.97 4.23 14.85
CA VAL A 132 3.07 3.64 15.62
C VAL A 132 2.58 3.36 17.04
N VAL A 133 2.37 2.09 17.36
CA VAL A 133 1.88 1.63 18.68
C VAL A 133 3.00 1.10 19.59
N GLY A 134 4.23 1.06 19.09
CA GLY A 134 5.42 0.71 19.86
C GLY A 134 6.70 1.06 19.10
N GLU A 135 7.75 1.48 19.81
CA GLU A 135 8.98 1.98 19.18
C GLU A 135 10.18 1.02 19.32
N ASN A 136 10.20 0.17 20.35
CA ASN A 136 11.33 -0.71 20.67
C ASN A 136 10.87 -2.06 21.24
N PRO A 137 10.61 -3.07 20.39
CA PRO A 137 10.73 -3.03 18.93
C PRO A 137 9.63 -2.20 18.26
N LEU A 138 9.88 -1.69 17.06
CA LEU A 138 8.89 -0.95 16.27
C LEU A 138 7.65 -1.82 16.03
N ARG A 139 6.48 -1.23 16.22
CA ARG A 139 5.16 -1.82 15.96
C ARG A 139 4.27 -0.77 15.30
N VAL A 140 3.75 -1.12 14.13
CA VAL A 140 2.80 -0.28 13.40
C VAL A 140 1.49 -1.02 13.29
N GLU A 141 0.39 -0.34 13.60
CA GLU A 141 -0.95 -0.86 13.42
C GLU A 141 -1.61 -0.19 12.21
N THR A 142 -2.37 -0.96 11.45
CA THR A 142 -3.23 -0.45 10.39
C THR A 142 -4.50 -1.27 10.33
N THR A 143 -5.57 -0.67 9.83
CA THR A 143 -6.85 -1.34 9.62
C THR A 143 -7.20 -1.28 8.14
N VAL A 144 -7.74 -2.36 7.61
CA VAL A 144 -8.22 -2.43 6.23
C VAL A 144 -9.68 -2.85 6.28
N GLU A 145 -10.54 -2.08 5.62
CA GLU A 145 -11.97 -2.31 5.59
C GLU A 145 -12.41 -2.80 4.21
N ALA A 146 -13.31 -3.78 4.17
CA ALA A 146 -14.01 -4.16 2.95
C ALA A 146 -15.42 -4.62 3.28
N ASP A 147 -16.42 -4.10 2.56
CA ASP A 147 -17.84 -4.29 2.84
C ASP A 147 -18.21 -4.01 4.31
N SER A 148 -18.66 -5.03 5.05
CA SER A 148 -19.04 -4.95 6.46
C SER A 148 -18.03 -5.69 7.34
N GLU A 149 -16.76 -5.74 6.93
CA GLU A 149 -15.70 -6.39 7.68
C GLU A 149 -14.47 -5.49 7.76
N GLU A 150 -13.80 -5.56 8.90
CA GLU A 150 -12.54 -4.89 9.16
C GLU A 150 -11.46 -5.94 9.47
N LEU A 151 -10.24 -5.65 9.03
CA LEU A 151 -9.05 -6.44 9.34
C LEU A 151 -8.02 -5.51 9.97
N ARG A 152 -7.79 -5.69 11.26
CA ARG A 152 -6.73 -5.02 11.99
C ARG A 152 -5.43 -5.80 11.85
N LEU A 153 -4.35 -5.14 11.47
CA LEU A 153 -3.03 -5.75 11.28
C LEU A 153 -2.00 -5.05 12.15
N LEU A 154 -1.13 -5.85 12.78
CA LEU A 154 0.05 -5.37 13.49
C LEU A 154 1.30 -5.77 12.71
N LEU A 155 2.11 -4.80 12.33
CA LEU A 155 3.36 -4.95 11.60
C LEU A 155 4.56 -4.88 12.55
N GLY A 156 5.59 -5.67 12.25
CA GLY A 156 6.88 -5.67 12.95
C GLY A 156 7.85 -4.60 12.44
N GLU A 157 9.10 -4.65 12.90
CA GLU A 157 10.16 -3.71 12.50
C GLU A 157 10.54 -3.81 11.02
N ASP A 158 10.32 -4.97 10.42
CA ASP A 158 10.52 -5.28 9.01
C ASP A 158 9.26 -5.05 8.15
N MET A 159 8.24 -4.41 8.73
CA MET A 159 6.92 -4.19 8.11
C MET A 159 6.20 -5.49 7.70
N ASN A 160 6.62 -6.66 8.20
CA ASN A 160 5.85 -7.88 8.04
C ASN A 160 4.71 -7.92 9.07
N VAL A 161 3.55 -8.42 8.67
CA VAL A 161 2.42 -8.67 9.57
C VAL A 161 2.81 -9.75 10.60
N VAL A 162 2.78 -9.40 11.87
CA VAL A 162 3.07 -10.31 13.00
C VAL A 162 1.80 -10.79 13.70
N GLU A 163 0.71 -10.03 13.61
CA GLU A 163 -0.61 -10.38 14.15
C GLU A 163 -1.70 -9.74 13.27
N TYR A 164 -2.85 -10.40 13.15
CA TYR A 164 -4.03 -9.83 12.53
C TYR A 164 -5.31 -10.35 13.17
N GLU A 165 -6.34 -9.51 13.20
CA GLU A 165 -7.66 -9.83 13.72
C GLU A 165 -8.73 -9.35 12.72
N ARG A 166 -9.58 -10.27 12.25
CA ARG A 166 -10.73 -9.96 11.40
C ARG A 166 -11.98 -9.83 12.25
N ARG A 167 -12.76 -8.78 12.03
CA ARG A 167 -14.04 -8.56 12.70
C ARG A 167 -15.11 -8.23 11.68
N SER A 168 -16.30 -8.78 11.88
CA SER A 168 -17.49 -8.30 11.18
C SER A 168 -17.88 -6.95 11.78
N GLY A 169 -17.90 -5.90 10.96
CA GLY A 169 -18.53 -4.64 11.27
C GLY A 169 -19.96 -4.93 11.71
N GLY A 170 -20.22 -4.74 13.00
CA GLY A 170 -21.53 -4.99 13.56
C GLY A 170 -22.53 -4.08 12.85
N ALA A 171 -23.50 -4.68 12.15
CA ALA A 171 -24.70 -3.94 11.81
C ALA A 171 -25.29 -3.42 13.13
N GLU A 172 -25.15 -2.12 13.39
CA GLU A 172 -25.96 -1.44 14.40
C GLU A 172 -27.42 -1.63 13.97
N GLY A 173 -28.03 -2.67 14.54
CA GLY A 173 -29.45 -2.93 14.42
C GLY A 173 -30.19 -1.70 14.88
N THR A 174 -30.74 -0.94 13.93
CA THR A 174 -31.76 0.04 14.24
C THR A 174 -33.06 -0.73 14.46
N ASP A 175 -33.28 -1.14 15.70
CA ASP A 175 -34.58 -1.57 16.21
C ASP A 175 -35.23 -0.32 16.84
N ASP A 176 -36.06 0.41 16.07
CA ASP A 176 -37.36 0.99 16.48
C ASP A 176 -38.12 1.55 15.26
#